data_AF-A0A6V7IU06-F1
#
_entry.id   AF-A0A6V7IU06-F1
#
_cell.length_a   1.000
_cell.length_b   1.000
_cell.length_c   1.000
_cell.angle_alpha   90.00
_cell.angle_beta   90.00
_cell.angle_gamma   90.00
#
_symmetry.space_group_name_H-M   'P 1'
#
loop_
_entity.id
_entity.type
_entity.pdbx_description
1 polymer ?
#
loop_
_entity_poly.entity_id
_entity_poly.type
_entity_poly.pdbx_seq_one_letter_code
_entity_poly.pdbx_strand_id
1 'polypeptide(L)'
;PEKIKEISKVLLIICTLWHDMVQGTIITSYCLQGQLLVSHLTFLKSKLLQNTLPPMDWMKEILEFKKLLKYFNNDLAPAVCLYTVVNLSWAIAGSAWLMQYDSIDSKTNTLPYFSIVNVFLWALISLAPFVQAARLTTACSMIQNLGHEVRVRPFVYQMTSGEDLDTILLYTSSLNMCARLFRVPIT
;
A
#
# COMPACT_ATOMS: atom_id res chain seq x y z
N PRO A 1 -46.55 8.89 3.30
CA PRO A 1 -45.85 7.59 3.13
C PRO A 1 -44.88 7.61 1.94
N GLU A 2 -45.33 7.97 0.73
CA GLU A 2 -44.47 7.99 -0.47
C GLU A 2 -43.42 9.10 -0.47
N LYS A 3 -43.78 10.32 -0.04
CA LYS A 3 -42.82 11.43 0.11
C LYS A 3 -41.67 11.09 1.09
N ILE A 4 -41.97 10.35 2.16
CA ILE A 4 -40.96 9.91 3.14
C ILE A 4 -40.01 8.88 2.51
N LYS A 5 -40.53 7.98 1.68
CA LYS A 5 -39.73 6.99 0.94
C LYS A 5 -38.78 7.68 -0.04
N GLU A 6 -39.27 8.66 -0.80
CA GLU A 6 -38.42 9.44 -1.72
C GLU A 6 -37.34 10.25 -0.99
N ILE A 7 -37.70 10.94 0.11
CA ILE A 7 -36.71 11.64 0.95
C ILE A 7 -35.66 10.68 1.52
N SER A 8 -36.07 9.48 1.96
CA SER A 8 -35.14 8.49 2.50
C SER A 8 -34.15 7.94 1.46
N LYS A 9 -34.60 7.75 0.21
CA LYS A 9 -33.72 7.32 -0.89
C LYS A 9 -32.71 8.41 -1.23
N VAL A 10 -33.16 9.66 -1.34
CA VAL A 10 -32.28 10.81 -1.63
C VAL A 10 -31.23 10.97 -0.53
N LEU A 11 -31.63 10.88 0.74
CA LEU A 11 -30.71 10.94 1.87
C LEU A 11 -29.69 9.80 1.82
N LEU A 12 -30.13 8.57 1.53
CA LEU A 12 -29.25 7.40 1.44
C LEU A 12 -28.22 7.55 0.31
N ILE A 13 -28.62 8.10 -0.85
CA ILE A 13 -27.71 8.38 -1.96
C ILE A 13 -26.64 9.40 -1.53
N ILE A 14 -27.04 10.50 -0.88
CA ILE A 14 -26.10 11.53 -0.41
C ILE A 14 -25.12 10.97 0.62
N CYS A 15 -25.62 10.20 1.60
CA CYS A 15 -24.76 9.57 2.61
C CYS A 15 -23.76 8.60 1.97
N THR A 16 -24.21 7.79 1.02
CA THR A 16 -23.35 6.81 0.33
C THR A 16 -22.27 7.52 -0.48
N LEU A 17 -22.63 8.55 -1.25
CA LEU A 17 -21.66 9.36 -2.01
C LEU A 17 -20.60 10.00 -1.10
N TRP A 18 -21.00 10.50 0.06
CA TRP A 18 -20.06 11.08 1.01
C TRP A 18 -19.09 10.05 1.56
N HIS A 19 -19.59 8.86 1.94
CA HIS A 19 -18.76 7.75 2.38
C HIS A 19 -17.78 7.29 1.31
N ASP A 20 -18.23 7.17 0.06
CA ASP A 20 -17.37 6.77 -1.08
C ASP A 20 -16.26 7.79 -1.35
N MET A 21 -16.59 9.08 -1.26
CA MET A 21 -15.61 10.16 -1.43
C MET A 21 -14.53 10.14 -0.34
N VAL A 22 -14.93 9.98 0.93
CA VAL A 22 -14.01 9.88 2.07
C VAL A 22 -13.13 8.64 1.93
N GLN A 23 -13.73 7.50 1.60
CA GLN A 23 -13.01 6.26 1.43
C GLN A 23 -11.98 6.34 0.28
N GLY A 24 -12.40 6.86 -0.88
CA GLY A 24 -11.51 7.04 -2.02
C GLY A 24 -10.33 7.95 -1.68
N THR A 25 -10.57 9.02 -0.92
CA THR A 25 -9.52 9.93 -0.46
C THR A 25 -8.51 9.24 0.46
N ILE A 26 -8.99 8.45 1.42
CA ILE A 26 -8.13 7.74 2.39
C ILE A 26 -7.28 6.68 1.69
N ILE A 27 -7.88 5.86 0.83
CA ILE A 27 -7.16 4.83 0.06
C ILE A 27 -6.14 5.47 -0.87
N THR A 28 -6.51 6.55 -1.58
CA THR A 28 -5.60 7.26 -2.48
C THR A 28 -4.44 7.89 -1.72
N SER A 29 -4.69 8.55 -0.59
CA SER A 29 -3.65 9.14 0.27
C SER A 29 -2.67 8.07 0.75
N TYR A 30 -3.17 6.90 1.16
CA TYR A 30 -2.32 5.77 1.54
C TYR A 30 -1.44 5.29 0.38
N CYS A 31 -2.03 5.12 -0.81
CA CYS A 31 -1.28 4.71 -1.99
C CYS A 31 -0.21 5.73 -2.36
N LEU A 32 -0.52 7.03 -2.33
CA LEU A 32 0.40 8.12 -2.61
C LEU A 32 1.56 8.16 -1.61
N GLN A 33 1.27 8.11 -0.31
CA GLN A 33 2.31 8.09 0.73
C GLN A 33 3.20 6.84 0.61
N GLY A 34 2.60 5.68 0.32
CA GLY A 34 3.36 4.45 0.07
C GLY A 34 4.28 4.59 -1.14
N GLN A 35 3.81 5.18 -2.25
CA GLN A 35 4.65 5.40 -3.45
C GLN A 35 5.78 6.39 -3.18
N LEU A 36 5.50 7.44 -2.41
CA LEU A 36 6.51 8.43 -2.02
C LEU A 36 7.62 7.78 -1.19
N LEU A 37 7.26 6.91 -0.25
CA LEU A 37 8.22 6.13 0.54
C LEU A 37 9.07 5.20 -0.35
N VAL A 38 8.46 4.48 -1.30
CA VAL A 38 9.18 3.63 -2.26
C VAL A 38 10.16 4.45 -3.10
N SER A 39 9.73 5.61 -3.61
CA SER A 39 10.56 6.50 -4.41
C SER A 39 11.75 7.04 -3.60
N HIS A 40 11.50 7.50 -2.38
CA HIS A 40 12.54 7.97 -1.47
C HIS A 40 13.59 6.89 -1.19
N LEU A 41 13.15 5.66 -0.96
CA LEU A 41 14.04 4.54 -0.72
C LEU A 41 14.87 4.16 -1.96
N THR A 42 14.25 4.18 -3.14
CA THR A 42 14.94 3.95 -4.42
C THR A 42 15.98 5.03 -4.71
N PHE A 43 15.66 6.28 -4.37
CA PHE A 43 16.60 7.40 -4.48
C PHE A 43 17.79 7.25 -3.52
N LEU A 44 17.53 6.86 -2.26
CA LEU A 44 18.57 6.52 -1.28
C LEU A 44 19.47 5.37 -1.76
N LYS A 45 18.89 4.36 -2.41
CA LYS A 45 19.66 3.28 -3.04
C LYS A 45 20.66 3.84 -4.06
N SER A 46 20.18 4.66 -4.98
CA SER A 46 21.00 5.25 -6.04
C SER A 46 22.08 6.17 -5.50
N LYS A 47 21.76 7.00 -4.49
CA LYS A 47 22.74 7.85 -3.80
C LYS A 47 23.90 7.04 -3.22
N LEU A 48 23.58 5.95 -2.52
CA LEU A 48 24.59 5.07 -1.95
C LEU A 48 25.44 4.44 -3.05
N LEU A 49 24.82 3.80 -4.05
CA LEU A 49 25.53 3.11 -5.14
C LEU A 49 26.45 4.01 -5.97
N GLN A 50 26.11 5.29 -6.11
CA GLN A 50 26.93 6.27 -6.82
C GLN A 50 27.98 6.92 -5.91
N ASN A 51 28.04 6.53 -4.62
CA ASN A 51 28.90 7.11 -3.59
C ASN A 51 28.81 8.65 -3.51
N THR A 52 27.60 9.18 -3.74
CA THR A 52 27.34 10.63 -3.77
C THR A 52 27.10 11.22 -2.38
N LEU A 53 26.94 10.37 -1.37
CA LEU A 53 26.67 10.74 0.02
C LEU A 53 27.58 9.95 0.96
N PRO A 54 28.15 10.57 2.01
CA PRO A 54 28.86 9.85 3.05
C PRO A 54 28.00 8.74 3.68
N PRO A 55 28.57 7.55 3.97
CA PRO A 55 27.84 6.44 4.58
C PRO A 55 27.07 6.79 5.87
N MET A 56 27.67 7.63 6.73
CA MET A 56 27.06 8.06 7.99
C MET A 56 25.78 8.88 7.79
N ASP A 57 25.77 9.76 6.80
CA ASP A 57 24.59 10.58 6.50
C ASP A 57 23.52 9.76 5.79
N TRP A 58 23.92 8.78 4.96
CA TRP A 58 23.00 7.80 4.39
C TRP A 58 22.26 7.00 5.47
N MET A 59 22.98 6.52 6.49
CA MET A 59 22.38 5.78 7.61
C MET A 59 21.38 6.64 8.39
N LYS A 60 21.64 7.94 8.56
CA LYS A 60 20.69 8.90 9.18
C LYS A 60 19.43 9.07 8.33
N GLU A 61 19.55 9.29 7.02
CA GLU A 61 18.39 9.40 6.12
C GLU A 61 17.53 8.11 6.18
N ILE A 62 18.15 6.93 6.24
CA ILE A 62 17.43 5.65 6.42
C ILE A 62 16.71 5.57 7.77
N LEU A 63 17.30 6.10 8.85
CA LEU A 63 16.65 6.14 10.16
C LEU A 63 15.42 7.06 10.15
N GLU A 64 15.47 8.18 9.45
CA GLU A 64 14.32 9.07 9.25
C GLU A 64 13.23 8.38 8.43
N PHE A 65 13.59 7.71 7.34
CA PHE A 65 12.67 6.86 6.59
C PHE A 65 12.00 5.81 7.48
N LYS A 66 12.75 5.15 8.38
CA LYS A 66 12.19 4.17 9.32
C LYS A 66 11.13 4.77 10.23
N LYS A 67 11.27 6.04 10.65
CA LYS A 67 10.24 6.74 11.42
C LYS A 67 8.99 6.98 10.58
N LEU A 68 9.13 7.41 9.32
CA LEU A 68 8.03 7.60 8.38
C LEU A 68 7.31 6.27 8.08
N LEU A 69 8.04 5.18 7.90
CA LEU A 69 7.48 3.85 7.72
C LEU A 69 6.71 3.38 8.98
N LYS A 70 7.21 3.70 10.17
CA LYS A 70 6.51 3.41 11.43
C LYS A 70 5.18 4.18 11.52
N TYR A 71 5.18 5.46 11.17
CA TYR A 71 3.97 6.29 11.07
C TYR A 71 2.98 5.71 10.04
N PHE A 72 3.46 5.40 8.84
CA PHE A 72 2.66 4.79 7.78
C PHE A 72 1.96 3.49 8.24
N ASN A 73 2.70 2.61 8.92
CA ASN A 73 2.19 1.33 9.43
C ASN A 73 1.25 1.46 10.65
N ASN A 74 1.46 2.45 11.52
CA ASN A 74 0.72 2.56 12.78
C ASN A 74 -0.49 3.49 12.69
N ASP A 75 -0.43 4.54 11.88
CA ASP A 75 -1.48 5.57 11.83
C ASP A 75 -2.30 5.46 10.55
N LEU A 76 -1.65 5.20 9.40
CA LEU A 76 -2.31 5.15 8.10
C LEU A 76 -2.89 3.76 7.79
N ALA A 77 -2.11 2.70 8.02
CA ALA A 77 -2.53 1.34 7.67
C ALA A 77 -3.81 0.90 8.41
N PRO A 78 -4.01 1.13 9.71
CA PRO A 78 -5.24 0.70 10.40
C PRO A 78 -6.50 1.36 9.85
N ALA A 79 -6.44 2.64 9.46
CA ALA A 79 -7.57 3.32 8.84
C ALA A 79 -7.97 2.63 7.53
N VAL A 80 -7.00 2.33 6.67
CA VAL A 80 -7.23 1.63 5.39
C VAL A 80 -7.68 0.18 5.60
N CYS A 81 -7.21 -0.48 6.66
CA CYS A 81 -7.66 -1.82 7.06
C CYS A 81 -9.17 -1.87 7.35
N LEU A 82 -9.70 -0.85 8.05
CA LEU A 82 -11.14 -0.78 8.32
C LEU A 82 -11.95 -0.64 7.03
N TYR A 83 -11.54 0.26 6.13
CA TYR A 83 -12.24 0.45 4.85
C TYR A 83 -12.11 -0.75 3.91
N THR A 84 -10.99 -1.47 3.93
CA THR A 84 -10.85 -2.70 3.13
C THR A 84 -11.81 -3.80 3.61
N VAL A 85 -12.05 -3.94 4.91
CA VAL A 85 -13.09 -4.87 5.42
C VAL A 85 -14.49 -4.46 4.96
N VAL A 86 -14.80 -3.16 4.98
CA VAL A 86 -16.08 -2.64 4.47
C VAL A 86 -16.24 -2.94 2.97
N ASN A 87 -15.20 -2.68 2.17
CA ASN A 87 -15.20 -2.97 0.73
C ASN A 87 -15.35 -4.45 0.42
N LEU A 88 -14.67 -5.30 1.18
CA LEU A 88 -14.80 -6.75 1.05
C LEU A 88 -16.22 -7.21 1.38
N SER A 89 -16.84 -6.61 2.40
CA SER A 89 -18.24 -6.90 2.77
C SER A 89 -19.20 -6.53 1.64
N TRP A 90 -19.02 -5.37 1.00
CA TRP A 90 -19.79 -4.96 -0.18
C TRP A 90 -19.56 -5.88 -1.38
N ALA A 91 -18.32 -6.31 -1.62
CA ALA A 91 -17.99 -7.25 -2.68
C ALA A 91 -18.69 -8.60 -2.44
N ILE A 92 -18.63 -9.15 -1.21
CA ILE A 92 -19.29 -10.41 -0.85
C ILE A 92 -20.81 -10.29 -0.99
N ALA A 93 -21.41 -9.19 -0.51
CA ALA A 93 -22.84 -8.95 -0.64
C ALA A 93 -23.27 -8.86 -2.11
N GLY A 94 -22.50 -8.17 -2.95
CA GLY A 94 -22.73 -8.08 -4.39
C GLY A 94 -22.59 -9.44 -5.09
N SER A 95 -21.57 -10.23 -4.72
CA SER A 95 -21.41 -11.61 -5.22
C SER A 95 -22.57 -12.51 -4.82
N ALA A 96 -23.01 -12.46 -3.55
CA ALA A 96 -24.13 -13.27 -3.06
C ALA A 96 -25.45 -12.91 -3.77
N TRP A 97 -25.68 -11.62 -4.01
CA TRP A 97 -26.83 -11.15 -4.79
C TRP A 97 -26.79 -11.68 -6.22
N LEU A 98 -25.61 -11.65 -6.86
CA LEU A 98 -25.43 -12.17 -8.22
C LEU A 98 -25.70 -13.68 -8.29
N MET A 99 -25.23 -14.46 -7.30
CA MET A 99 -25.48 -15.91 -7.24
C MET A 99 -26.96 -16.25 -7.06
N GLN A 100 -27.69 -15.47 -6.26
CA GLN A 100 -29.15 -15.65 -6.12
C GLN A 100 -29.89 -15.26 -7.41
N TYR A 101 -29.46 -14.21 -8.10
CA TYR A 101 -30.06 -13.75 -9.36
C TYR A 101 -29.93 -14.78 -10.48
N ASP A 102 -28.74 -15.39 -10.62
CA ASP A 102 -28.46 -16.45 -11.61
C ASP A 102 -29.37 -17.67 -11.41
N SER A 103 -29.77 -17.97 -10.17
CA SER A 103 -30.64 -19.11 -9.86
C SER A 103 -32.14 -18.89 -10.11
N ILE A 104 -32.61 -17.63 -10.20
CA ILE A 104 -34.06 -17.31 -10.16
C ILE A 104 -34.60 -16.80 -11.51
N ASP A 105 -33.82 -16.09 -12.35
CA ASP A 105 -34.41 -15.44 -13.54
C ASP A 105 -33.42 -15.26 -14.71
N SER A 106 -33.18 -16.32 -15.49
CA SER A 106 -32.27 -16.30 -16.66
C SER A 106 -32.94 -15.77 -17.95
N LYS A 107 -33.77 -14.73 -17.88
CA LYS A 107 -34.41 -14.12 -19.07
C LYS A 107 -33.94 -12.69 -19.31
N THR A 108 -32.97 -12.56 -20.21
CA THR A 108 -32.63 -11.39 -21.03
C THR A 108 -32.83 -10.02 -20.38
N ASN A 109 -31.96 -9.66 -19.44
CA ASN A 109 -31.82 -8.29 -18.93
C ASN A 109 -30.33 -7.93 -18.85
N THR A 110 -30.01 -6.64 -19.00
CA THR A 110 -28.63 -6.08 -18.90
C THR A 110 -28.19 -5.79 -17.46
N LEU A 111 -29.10 -5.91 -16.48
CA LEU A 111 -28.82 -5.74 -15.05
C LEU A 111 -27.64 -6.56 -14.49
N PRO A 112 -27.45 -7.87 -14.78
CA PRO A 112 -26.38 -8.66 -14.19
C PRO A 112 -24.98 -8.16 -14.59
N TYR A 113 -24.83 -7.60 -15.79
CA TYR A 113 -23.54 -7.07 -16.25
C TYR A 113 -23.05 -5.89 -15.39
N PHE A 114 -23.94 -4.94 -15.05
CA PHE A 114 -23.60 -3.81 -14.18
C PHE A 114 -23.22 -4.28 -12.76
N SER A 115 -23.91 -5.30 -12.25
CA SER A 115 -23.62 -5.87 -10.93
C SER A 115 -22.26 -6.58 -10.91
N ILE A 116 -21.91 -7.33 -11.96
CA ILE A 116 -20.59 -7.96 -12.11
C ILE A 116 -19.48 -6.90 -12.10
N VAL A 117 -19.59 -5.86 -12.93
CA VAL A 117 -18.60 -4.77 -12.98
C VAL A 117 -18.44 -4.09 -11.62
N ASN A 118 -19.55 -3.87 -10.91
CA ASN A 118 -19.54 -3.30 -9.57
C ASN A 118 -18.77 -4.18 -8.58
N VAL A 119 -19.04 -5.49 -8.52
CA VAL A 119 -18.30 -6.43 -7.64
C VAL A 119 -16.80 -6.41 -7.95
N PHE A 120 -16.43 -6.44 -9.23
CA PHE A 120 -15.03 -6.35 -9.64
C PHE A 120 -14.37 -5.04 -9.18
N LEU A 121 -15.08 -3.91 -9.30
CA LEU A 121 -14.59 -2.61 -8.87
C LEU A 121 -14.31 -2.58 -7.36
N TRP A 122 -15.24 -3.08 -6.53
CA TRP A 122 -15.03 -3.18 -5.08
C TRP A 122 -13.87 -4.11 -4.71
N ALA A 123 -13.71 -5.23 -5.42
CA ALA A 123 -12.59 -6.15 -5.22
C ALA A 123 -11.23 -5.49 -5.57
N LEU A 124 -11.16 -4.77 -6.69
CA LEU A 124 -9.94 -4.06 -7.10
C LEU A 124 -9.56 -2.95 -6.12
N ILE A 125 -10.55 -2.17 -5.65
CA ILE A 125 -10.34 -1.13 -4.63
C ILE A 125 -9.81 -1.76 -3.33
N SER A 126 -10.35 -2.91 -2.93
CA SER A 126 -9.87 -3.62 -1.74
C SER A 126 -8.44 -4.14 -1.90
N LEU A 127 -8.02 -4.50 -3.12
CA LEU A 127 -6.69 -5.07 -3.38
C LEU A 127 -5.58 -4.00 -3.48
N ALA A 128 -5.91 -2.80 -3.96
CA ALA A 128 -4.94 -1.71 -4.15
C ALA A 128 -3.99 -1.44 -2.95
N PRO A 129 -4.45 -1.32 -1.69
CA PRO A 129 -3.55 -1.06 -0.57
C PRO A 129 -2.61 -2.23 -0.24
N PHE A 130 -3.01 -3.48 -0.55
CA PHE A 130 -2.15 -4.65 -0.39
C PHE A 130 -1.01 -4.63 -1.41
N VAL A 131 -1.32 -4.33 -2.68
CA VAL A 131 -0.31 -4.18 -3.73
C VAL A 131 0.68 -3.08 -3.37
N GLN A 132 0.18 -1.95 -2.85
CA GLN A 132 1.05 -0.86 -2.41
C GLN A 132 1.99 -1.26 -1.28
N ALA A 133 1.47 -1.94 -0.25
CA ALA A 133 2.26 -2.42 0.87
C ALA A 133 3.30 -3.46 0.42
N ALA A 134 2.93 -4.40 -0.46
CA ALA A 134 3.86 -5.37 -1.02
C ALA A 134 5.03 -4.68 -1.74
N ARG A 135 4.74 -3.69 -2.61
CA ARG A 135 5.79 -2.90 -3.29
C ARG A 135 6.73 -2.20 -2.31
N LEU A 136 6.18 -1.66 -1.22
CA LEU A 136 6.98 -1.02 -0.17
C LEU A 136 7.85 -2.04 0.58
N THR A 137 7.35 -3.24 0.88
CA THR A 137 8.17 -4.31 1.46
C THR A 137 9.28 -4.74 0.51
N THR A 138 9.00 -4.93 -0.78
CA THR A 138 10.04 -5.28 -1.76
C THR A 138 11.14 -4.22 -1.81
N ALA A 139 10.77 -2.94 -1.79
CA ALA A 139 11.75 -1.86 -1.75
C ALA A 139 12.58 -1.89 -0.45
N CYS A 140 11.97 -2.18 0.70
CA CYS A 140 12.68 -2.34 1.97
C CYS A 140 13.67 -3.52 1.94
N SER A 141 13.25 -4.66 1.39
CA SER A 141 14.12 -5.83 1.22
C SER A 141 15.28 -5.55 0.27
N MET A 142 15.06 -4.74 -0.78
CA MET A 142 16.12 -4.30 -1.69
C MET A 142 17.22 -3.55 -0.94
N ILE A 143 16.87 -2.70 0.03
CA ILE A 143 17.85 -1.98 0.85
C ILE A 143 18.59 -2.89 1.83
N GLN A 144 17.93 -3.91 2.38
CA GLN A 144 18.61 -4.88 3.24
C GLN A 144 19.70 -5.64 2.47
N ASN A 145 19.43 -5.96 1.21
CA ASN A 145 20.39 -6.62 0.32
C ASN A 145 21.44 -5.67 -0.28
N LEU A 146 21.27 -4.35 -0.12
CA LEU A 146 22.14 -3.35 -0.71
C LEU A 146 23.57 -3.40 -0.16
N GLY A 147 23.76 -3.73 1.11
CA GLY A 147 25.09 -3.86 1.71
C GLY A 147 25.95 -4.91 1.01
N HIS A 148 25.34 -6.03 0.59
CA HIS A 148 26.02 -7.05 -0.20
C HIS A 148 26.37 -6.54 -1.60
N GLU A 149 25.46 -5.80 -2.26
CA GLU A 149 25.70 -5.22 -3.59
C GLU A 149 26.84 -4.20 -3.57
N VAL A 150 26.91 -3.37 -2.53
CA VAL A 150 27.97 -2.37 -2.32
C VAL A 150 29.34 -3.04 -2.11
N ARG A 151 29.40 -4.12 -1.32
CA ARG A 151 30.65 -4.85 -1.04
C ARG A 151 31.28 -5.48 -2.29
N VAL A 152 30.48 -5.87 -3.28
CA VAL A 152 30.94 -6.55 -4.50
C VAL A 152 31.40 -5.55 -5.59
N ARG A 153 31.28 -4.23 -5.36
CA ARG A 153 31.70 -3.18 -6.33
C ARG A 153 33.01 -2.48 -5.92
N PRO A 154 34.18 -3.11 -6.12
CA PRO A 154 35.47 -2.59 -5.66
C PRO A 154 35.86 -1.27 -6.33
N PHE A 155 35.39 -0.98 -7.55
CA PHE A 155 35.82 0.20 -8.33
C PHE A 155 35.21 1.53 -7.89
N VAL A 156 34.04 1.51 -7.24
CA VAL A 156 33.34 2.74 -6.80
C VAL A 156 33.78 3.16 -5.38
N TYR A 157 34.21 2.20 -4.56
CA TYR A 157 34.56 2.41 -3.16
C TYR A 157 36.06 2.26 -2.88
N GLN A 158 36.93 2.45 -3.89
CA GLN A 158 38.38 2.29 -3.74
C GLN A 158 39.00 3.20 -2.66
N MET A 159 38.38 4.35 -2.37
CA MET A 159 38.83 5.32 -1.37
C MET A 159 38.10 5.17 -0.02
N THR A 160 37.11 4.28 0.07
CA THR A 160 36.32 4.07 1.29
C THR A 160 36.99 2.99 2.12
N SER A 161 37.12 3.21 3.44
CA SER A 161 37.77 2.23 4.31
C SER A 161 36.97 0.93 4.36
N GLY A 162 37.66 -0.21 4.47
CA GLY A 162 36.99 -1.52 4.60
C GLY A 162 36.06 -1.58 5.82
N GLU A 163 36.41 -0.85 6.89
CA GLU A 163 35.63 -0.74 8.13
C GLU A 163 34.29 0.00 7.92
N ASP A 164 34.27 1.05 7.10
CA ASP A 164 33.03 1.75 6.73
C ASP A 164 32.11 0.83 5.91
N LEU A 165 32.68 0.03 4.99
CA LEU A 165 31.94 -0.90 4.16
C LEU A 165 31.33 -2.05 4.98
N ASP A 166 32.07 -2.57 5.95
CA ASP A 166 31.59 -3.56 6.93
C ASP A 166 30.48 -2.99 7.81
N THR A 167 30.60 -1.72 8.22
CA THR A 167 29.56 -1.02 9.00
C THR A 167 28.27 -0.87 8.21
N ILE A 168 28.34 -0.47 6.92
CA ILE A 168 27.17 -0.40 6.03
C ILE A 168 26.52 -1.78 5.87
N LEU A 169 27.33 -2.83 5.68
CA LEU A 169 26.82 -4.20 5.54
C LEU A 169 26.10 -4.67 6.81
N LEU A 170 26.70 -4.44 7.99
CA LEU A 170 26.09 -4.78 9.28
C LEU A 170 24.80 -3.97 9.53
N TYR A 171 24.80 -2.68 9.19
CA TYR A 171 23.63 -1.84 9.33
C TYR A 171 22.49 -2.28 8.40
N THR A 172 22.77 -2.48 7.10
CA THR A 172 21.79 -2.93 6.10
C THR A 172 21.20 -4.30 6.41
N SER A 173 22.02 -5.26 6.82
CA SER A 173 21.54 -6.60 7.19
C SER A 173 20.75 -6.63 8.50
N SER A 174 21.03 -5.74 9.45
CA SER A 174 20.29 -5.64 10.73
C SER A 174 19.01 -4.78 10.65
N LEU A 175 18.79 -4.07 9.55
CA LEU A 175 17.63 -3.21 9.35
C LEU A 175 16.35 -4.03 9.17
N ASN A 176 15.49 -4.06 10.19
CA ASN A 176 14.15 -4.65 10.07
C ASN A 176 13.11 -3.60 9.62
N MET A 177 12.82 -3.55 8.32
CA MET A 177 11.86 -2.62 7.70
C MET A 177 10.92 -3.41 6.79
N CYS A 178 9.61 -3.36 7.06
CA CYS A 178 8.58 -4.04 6.29
C CYS A 178 7.26 -3.25 6.41
N ALA A 179 6.51 -3.17 5.31
CA ALA A 179 5.17 -2.59 5.33
C ALA A 179 4.19 -3.57 5.99
N ARG A 180 3.33 -3.06 6.85
CA ARG A 180 2.36 -3.87 7.59
C ARG A 180 0.95 -3.43 7.27
N LEU A 181 0.10 -4.40 6.94
CA LEU A 181 -1.34 -4.23 6.85
C LEU A 181 -1.97 -5.17 7.87
N PHE A 182 -2.99 -4.73 8.61
CA PHE A 182 -3.59 -5.50 9.73
C PHE A 182 -2.56 -5.94 10.80
N ARG A 183 -1.49 -5.16 11.01
CA ARG A 183 -0.33 -5.51 11.85
C ARG A 183 0.46 -6.75 11.39
N VAL A 184 0.13 -7.33 10.24
CA VAL A 184 0.85 -8.45 9.64
C VAL A 184 1.82 -7.88 8.60
N PRO A 185 3.10 -8.31 8.58
CA PRO A 185 4.03 -7.96 7.51
C PRO A 185 3.52 -8.52 6.18
N ILE A 186 3.41 -7.67 5.17
CA ILE A 186 3.11 -8.13 3.81
C ILE A 186 4.43 -8.53 3.17
N THR A 187 4.56 -9.81 2.84
CA THR A 187 5.74 -10.43 2.20
C THR A 187 5.51 -10.67 0.73
#